data_AF-A0A2D4G943-F1
#
_entry.id   AF-A0A2D4G943-F1
#
_cell.length_a   1.000
_cell.length_b   1.000
_cell.length_c   1.000
_cell.angle_alpha   90.00
_cell.angle_beta   90.00
_cell.angle_gamma   90.00
#
_symmetry.space_group_name_H-M   'P 1'
#
loop_
_entity.id
_entity.type
_entity.pdbx_description
1 polymer ?
#
loop_
_entity_poly.entity_id
_entity_poly.type
_entity_poly.pdbx_seq_one_letter_code
_entity_poly.pdbx_strand_id
1 'polypeptide(L)'
;AGPYQNYTVIFVGSEAGMVLKILAKTKAFSLNDSILLEEIDAFNHAKCNGDGEEDKKVVSLQLDKEHHALFIAFSSCIIRIPLSRCERHGSCKKTCIASRDPYCGWLAHGSCGRVRASMFLGGYEQDVEYGNTAHLGDCDEILPTTTTPDYKIFGDPTSGVRW
;
A
#
# COMPACT_ATOMS: atom_id res chain seq x y z
N ALA A 1 -17.38 1.71 -0.37
CA ALA A 1 -16.00 2.25 -0.40
C ALA A 1 -15.98 3.50 -1.26
N GLY A 2 -15.00 4.38 -1.02
CA GLY A 2 -14.86 5.65 -1.71
C GLY A 2 -15.85 6.74 -1.30
N PRO A 3 -15.70 7.95 -1.88
CA PRO A 3 -16.41 9.15 -1.43
C PRO A 3 -17.93 8.99 -1.48
N TYR A 4 -18.45 8.46 -2.59
CA TYR A 4 -19.88 8.21 -2.79
C TYR A 4 -20.39 6.89 -2.19
N GLN A 5 -19.53 6.12 -1.53
CA GLN A 5 -19.86 4.83 -0.91
C GLN A 5 -20.49 3.79 -1.85
N ASN A 6 -20.29 3.93 -3.16
CA ASN A 6 -20.89 3.09 -4.20
C ASN A 6 -20.00 1.93 -4.66
N TYR A 7 -18.76 1.83 -4.16
CA TYR A 7 -17.85 0.73 -4.49
C TYR A 7 -17.85 -0.40 -3.45
N THR A 8 -17.72 -1.64 -3.90
CA THR A 8 -17.51 -2.80 -3.03
C THR A 8 -16.06 -3.27 -3.14
N VAL A 9 -15.34 -3.26 -2.01
CA VAL A 9 -13.97 -3.76 -1.91
C VAL A 9 -13.98 -5.00 -1.02
N ILE A 10 -13.36 -6.08 -1.51
CA ILE A 10 -13.25 -7.38 -0.86
C ILE A 10 -11.80 -7.58 -0.41
N PHE A 11 -11.61 -8.17 0.77
CA PHE A 11 -10.31 -8.60 1.28
C PHE A 11 -10.30 -10.11 1.43
N VAL A 12 -9.28 -10.78 0.91
CA VAL A 12 -9.13 -12.24 0.96
C VAL A 12 -7.78 -12.57 1.58
N GLY A 13 -7.78 -13.33 2.66
CA GLY A 13 -6.55 -13.84 3.31
C GLY A 13 -6.15 -15.20 2.74
N SER A 14 -4.85 -15.46 2.65
CA SER A 14 -4.30 -16.75 2.21
C SER A 14 -3.62 -17.51 3.34
N GLU A 15 -3.28 -18.77 3.07
CA GLU A 15 -2.50 -19.60 4.00
C GLU A 15 -1.01 -19.21 4.06
N ALA A 16 -0.54 -18.42 3.09
CA ALA A 16 0.84 -17.95 3.00
C ALA A 16 1.08 -16.56 3.62
N GLY A 17 0.09 -16.02 4.34
CA GLY A 17 0.17 -14.69 4.96
C GLY A 17 -0.08 -13.52 4.04
N MET A 18 -0.61 -13.78 2.84
CA MET A 18 -0.99 -12.75 1.89
C MET A 18 -2.43 -12.28 2.12
N VAL A 19 -2.68 -11.00 1.86
CA VAL A 19 -4.02 -10.43 1.76
C VAL A 19 -4.19 -9.80 0.39
N LEU A 20 -5.20 -10.23 -0.35
CA LEU A 20 -5.61 -9.64 -1.63
C LEU A 20 -6.70 -8.61 -1.38
N LYS A 21 -6.54 -7.41 -1.93
CA LYS A 21 -7.54 -6.34 -1.95
C LYS A 21 -8.13 -6.24 -3.35
N ILE A 22 -9.43 -6.45 -3.48
CA ILE A 22 -10.11 -6.61 -4.77
C ILE A 22 -11.28 -5.63 -4.87
N LEU A 23 -11.38 -4.91 -5.99
CA LEU A 23 -12.57 -4.15 -6.35
C LEU A 23 -13.58 -5.08 -7.05
N ALA A 24 -14.74 -5.26 -6.45
CA ALA A 24 -15.83 -6.00 -7.06
C ALA A 24 -16.60 -5.08 -8.03
N LYS A 25 -16.66 -5.45 -9.32
CA LYS A 25 -17.55 -4.79 -10.27
C LYS A 25 -18.94 -5.39 -10.15
N THR A 26 -19.87 -4.60 -9.63
CA THR A 26 -21.28 -4.99 -9.51
C THR A 26 -22.01 -4.81 -10.84
N LYS A 27 -21.65 -5.58 -11.86
CA LYS A 27 -22.67 -6.01 -12.82
C LYS A 27 -23.37 -7.17 -12.17
N ALA A 28 -24.70 -7.09 -12.00
CA ALA A 28 -25.50 -7.86 -11.06
C ALA A 28 -25.32 -9.41 -11.07
N PHE A 29 -24.61 -9.99 -12.03
CA PHE A 29 -24.45 -11.44 -12.19
C PHE A 29 -23.07 -11.91 -12.70
N SER A 30 -22.01 -11.09 -12.62
CA SER A 30 -20.67 -11.50 -13.05
C SER A 30 -19.56 -10.96 -12.14
N LEU A 31 -18.91 -11.85 -11.39
CA LEU A 31 -17.64 -11.55 -10.69
C LEU A 31 -16.43 -11.55 -11.63
N ASN A 32 -16.63 -11.87 -12.92
CA ASN A 32 -15.55 -12.00 -13.90
C ASN A 32 -14.86 -10.66 -14.22
N ASP A 33 -15.49 -9.54 -13.87
CA ASP A 33 -14.91 -8.20 -14.09
C ASP A 33 -14.24 -7.61 -12.83
N SER A 34 -13.99 -8.42 -11.78
CA SER A 34 -13.28 -7.96 -10.57
C SER A 34 -11.84 -7.52 -10.87
N ILE A 35 -11.33 -6.56 -10.10
CA ILE A 35 -9.99 -5.99 -10.30
C ILE A 35 -9.17 -6.18 -9.02
N LEU A 36 -8.00 -6.79 -9.16
CA LEU A 36 -7.00 -6.81 -8.09
C LEU A 36 -6.42 -5.39 -7.92
N LEU A 37 -6.64 -4.80 -6.75
CA LEU A 37 -6.12 -3.46 -6.41
C LEU A 37 -4.73 -3.56 -5.78
N GLU A 38 -4.56 -4.53 -4.88
CA GLU A 38 -3.32 -4.67 -4.12
C GLU A 38 -3.13 -6.10 -3.62
N GLU A 39 -1.88 -6.55 -3.63
CA GLU A 39 -1.42 -7.75 -2.94
C GLU A 39 -0.54 -7.34 -1.77
N ILE A 40 -0.83 -7.89 -0.59
CA ILE A 40 -0.24 -7.47 0.67
C ILE A 40 0.42 -8.67 1.33
N ASP A 41 1.74 -8.65 1.48
CA ASP A 41 2.39 -9.51 2.46
C ASP A 41 2.14 -8.92 3.86
N ALA A 42 1.27 -9.59 4.62
CA ALA A 42 0.79 -9.10 5.90
C ALA A 42 1.53 -9.72 7.09
N PHE A 43 2.20 -10.85 6.89
CA PHE A 43 2.89 -11.54 7.98
C PHE A 43 4.17 -10.79 8.35
N ASN A 44 4.32 -10.45 9.63
CA ASN A 44 5.50 -9.73 10.09
C ASN A 44 6.31 -10.61 11.05
N HIS A 45 7.42 -11.16 10.55
CA HIS A 45 8.30 -12.04 11.34
C HIS A 45 8.72 -11.43 12.68
N ALA A 46 9.03 -10.13 12.73
CA ALA A 46 9.48 -9.46 13.96
C ALA A 46 8.35 -9.31 15.00
N LYS A 47 7.08 -9.38 14.60
CA LYS A 47 5.92 -9.27 15.49
C LYS A 47 5.21 -10.59 15.74
N CYS A 48 5.39 -11.56 14.85
CA CYS A 48 4.61 -12.80 14.81
C CYS A 48 5.44 -14.06 15.06
N ASN A 49 6.78 -13.97 15.07
CA ASN A 49 7.61 -15.07 15.53
C ASN A 49 7.83 -14.95 17.05
N GLY A 50 7.30 -15.91 17.79
CA GLY A 50 7.79 -16.27 19.12
C GLY A 50 8.15 -17.75 19.09
N ASP A 51 9.42 -18.08 19.32
CA ASP A 51 10.11 -19.39 19.56
C ASP A 51 9.55 -20.71 18.93
N GLY A 52 8.57 -20.65 18.02
CA GLY A 52 7.81 -21.78 17.51
C GLY A 52 7.69 -21.80 15.99
N GLU A 53 6.93 -22.77 15.49
CA GLU A 53 6.72 -23.01 14.06
C GLU A 53 6.01 -21.83 13.38
N GLU A 54 6.45 -21.52 12.17
CA GLU A 54 5.98 -20.39 11.40
C GLU A 54 4.63 -20.69 10.73
N ASP A 55 3.54 -20.40 11.42
CA ASP A 55 2.19 -20.47 10.87
C ASP A 55 1.75 -19.11 10.32
N LYS A 56 1.88 -18.94 8.99
CA LYS A 56 1.49 -17.71 8.27
C LYS A 56 0.02 -17.67 7.88
N LYS A 57 -0.80 -18.65 8.26
CA LYS A 57 -2.18 -18.70 7.80
C LYS A 57 -2.97 -17.51 8.35
N VAL A 58 -3.59 -16.76 7.44
CA VAL A 58 -4.57 -15.75 7.85
C VAL A 58 -5.81 -16.49 8.40
N VAL A 59 -6.04 -16.34 9.69
CA VAL A 59 -7.15 -16.99 10.41
C VAL A 59 -8.42 -16.15 10.33
N SER A 60 -8.29 -14.82 10.43
CA SER A 60 -9.42 -13.89 10.38
C SER A 60 -9.03 -12.53 9.86
N LEU A 61 -9.99 -11.86 9.24
CA LEU A 61 -9.90 -10.47 8.77
C LEU A 61 -11.04 -9.67 9.40
N GLN A 62 -10.70 -8.63 10.16
CA GLN A 62 -11.68 -7.72 10.75
C GLN A 62 -11.52 -6.32 10.13
N LEU A 63 -12.56 -5.86 9.44
CA LEU A 63 -12.62 -4.54 8.84
C LEU A 63 -13.16 -3.51 9.85
N ASP A 64 -12.37 -2.47 10.10
CA ASP A 64 -12.77 -1.30 10.88
C ASP A 64 -12.87 -0.08 9.96
N LYS A 65 -14.11 0.21 9.52
CA LYS A 65 -14.38 1.33 8.61
C LYS A 65 -14.23 2.69 9.30
N GLU A 66 -14.52 2.76 10.59
CA GLU A 66 -14.51 3.99 11.38
C GLU A 66 -13.07 4.49 11.55
N HIS A 67 -12.17 3.60 12.00
CA HIS A 67 -10.76 3.92 12.18
C HIS A 67 -9.91 3.64 10.93
N HIS A 68 -10.55 3.29 9.82
CA HIS A 68 -9.93 3.03 8.50
C HIS A 68 -8.76 2.04 8.56
N ALA A 69 -9.02 0.89 9.18
CA ALA A 69 -8.04 -0.16 9.40
C ALA A 69 -8.57 -1.52 9.00
N LEU A 70 -7.64 -2.40 8.65
CA LEU A 70 -7.86 -3.83 8.54
C LEU A 70 -6.99 -4.53 9.58
N PHE A 71 -7.63 -5.34 10.43
CA PHE A 71 -6.95 -6.22 11.36
C PHE A 71 -6.86 -7.61 10.78
N ILE A 72 -5.67 -8.18 10.82
CA ILE A 72 -5.32 -9.47 10.22
C ILE A 72 -4.83 -10.35 11.36
N ALA A 73 -5.60 -11.38 11.66
CA ALA A 73 -5.27 -12.34 12.71
C ALA A 73 -4.52 -13.53 12.11
N PHE A 74 -3.36 -13.80 12.68
CA PHE A 74 -2.62 -15.04 12.55
C PHE A 74 -2.77 -15.84 13.85
N SER A 75 -2.30 -17.09 13.88
CA SER A 75 -2.33 -17.87 15.12
C SER A 75 -1.47 -17.28 16.24
N SER A 76 -0.35 -16.62 15.88
CA SER A 76 0.62 -16.07 16.84
C SER A 76 0.47 -14.58 17.14
N CYS A 77 -0.24 -13.82 16.30
CA CYS A 77 -0.26 -12.35 16.38
C CYS A 77 -1.49 -11.73 15.70
N ILE A 78 -1.70 -10.44 15.94
CA ILE A 78 -2.66 -9.62 15.19
C ILE A 78 -1.90 -8.43 14.59
N ILE A 79 -2.03 -8.24 13.27
CA ILE A 79 -1.44 -7.13 12.55
C ILE A 79 -2.53 -6.13 12.15
N ARG A 80 -2.34 -4.86 12.51
CA ARG A 80 -3.17 -3.75 12.04
C ARG A 80 -2.50 -3.06 10.86
N ILE A 81 -3.20 -2.98 9.73
CA ILE A 81 -2.77 -2.20 8.57
C ILE A 81 -3.79 -1.10 8.23
N PRO A 82 -3.37 0.02 7.63
CA PRO A 82 -4.30 0.99 7.07
C PRO A 82 -5.17 0.36 5.96
N LEU A 83 -6.46 0.70 5.91
CA LEU A 83 -7.39 0.17 4.92
C LEU A 83 -7.06 0.62 3.47
N SER A 84 -6.39 1.76 3.35
CA SER A 84 -5.80 2.23 2.10
C SER A 84 -4.41 2.78 2.35
N ARG A 85 -3.51 2.59 1.37
CA ARG A 85 -2.09 2.95 1.48
C ARG A 85 -1.72 4.00 0.43
N CYS A 86 -2.60 4.98 0.22
CA CYS A 86 -2.50 5.96 -0.88
C CYS A 86 -1.16 6.70 -0.93
N GLU A 87 -0.58 7.01 0.24
CA GLU A 87 0.72 7.70 0.36
C GLU A 87 1.87 6.94 -0.33
N ARG A 88 1.73 5.63 -0.59
CA ARG A 88 2.74 4.85 -1.34
C ARG A 88 2.97 5.37 -2.75
N HIS A 89 2.00 6.07 -3.33
CA HIS A 89 2.09 6.66 -4.66
C HIS A 89 2.74 8.05 -4.64
N GLY A 90 2.92 8.64 -3.46
CA GLY A 90 3.61 9.90 -3.24
C GLY A 90 3.12 11.02 -4.15
N SER A 91 4.06 11.75 -4.75
CA SER A 91 3.83 12.81 -5.73
C SER A 91 3.65 12.30 -7.17
N CYS A 92 3.52 10.99 -7.40
CA CYS A 92 3.24 10.49 -8.74
C CYS A 92 1.74 10.34 -8.99
N LYS A 93 1.18 11.28 -9.77
CA LYS A 93 -0.22 11.25 -10.18
C LYS A 93 -0.57 10.00 -10.98
N LYS A 94 0.32 9.54 -11.87
CA LYS A 94 0.10 8.37 -12.71
C LYS A 94 -0.17 7.11 -11.90
N THR A 95 0.69 6.78 -10.93
CA THR A 95 0.48 5.60 -10.09
C THR A 95 -0.71 5.78 -9.14
N CYS A 96 -1.00 7.00 -8.70
CA CYS A 96 -2.19 7.29 -7.90
C CYS A 96 -3.49 6.96 -8.66
N ILE A 97 -3.64 7.45 -9.89
CA ILE A 97 -4.82 7.20 -10.73
C ILE A 97 -4.87 5.73 -11.17
N ALA A 98 -3.73 5.14 -11.55
CA ALA A 98 -3.63 3.73 -11.94
C ALA A 98 -3.95 2.75 -10.79
N SER A 99 -3.85 3.17 -9.53
CA SER A 99 -4.19 2.34 -8.38
C SER A 99 -5.65 1.87 -8.40
N ARG A 100 -6.54 2.72 -8.95
CA ARG A 100 -8.00 2.51 -9.00
C ARG A 100 -8.61 2.18 -7.64
N ASP A 101 -7.90 2.42 -6.54
CA ASP A 101 -8.37 2.16 -5.19
C ASP A 101 -9.44 3.21 -4.85
N PRO A 102 -10.70 2.83 -4.57
CA PRO A 102 -11.76 3.79 -4.26
C PRO A 102 -11.46 4.69 -3.06
N TYR A 103 -10.52 4.30 -2.20
CA TYR A 103 -10.10 5.08 -1.05
C TYR A 103 -8.97 6.08 -1.37
N CYS A 104 -8.40 6.06 -2.58
CA CYS A 104 -7.28 6.91 -2.99
C CYS A 104 -7.65 7.85 -4.12
N GLY A 105 -7.04 9.03 -4.09
CA GLY A 105 -7.18 10.03 -5.15
C GLY A 105 -6.03 11.03 -5.10
N TRP A 106 -5.80 11.67 -6.24
CA TRP A 106 -4.82 12.75 -6.37
C TRP A 106 -5.38 14.02 -5.75
N LEU A 107 -4.79 14.50 -4.67
CA LEU A 107 -5.28 15.65 -3.92
C LEU A 107 -4.75 16.96 -4.48
N ALA A 108 -5.47 18.06 -4.25
CA ALA A 108 -5.11 19.40 -4.73
C ALA A 108 -3.70 19.89 -4.32
N HIS A 109 -3.13 19.36 -3.25
CA HIS A 109 -1.76 19.71 -2.80
C HIS A 109 -0.65 18.93 -3.53
N GLY A 110 -0.99 18.16 -4.57
CA GLY A 110 0.01 17.53 -5.44
C GLY A 110 0.59 16.22 -4.91
N SER A 111 -0.20 15.44 -4.16
CA SER A 111 0.16 14.07 -3.78
C SER A 111 -1.06 13.15 -3.75
N CYS A 112 -0.80 11.85 -3.79
CA CYS A 112 -1.82 10.83 -3.63
C CYS A 112 -2.18 10.66 -2.16
N GLY A 113 -3.46 10.77 -1.84
CA GLY A 113 -3.92 10.65 -0.46
C GLY A 113 -5.28 10.00 -0.35
N ARG A 114 -5.71 9.81 0.89
CA ARG A 114 -7.01 9.20 1.20
C ARG A 114 -8.15 10.15 0.86
N VAL A 115 -9.08 9.69 0.03
CA VAL A 115 -10.37 10.37 -0.20
C VAL A 115 -11.40 9.91 0.83
N ARG A 116 -12.19 10.85 1.37
CA ARG A 116 -13.17 10.61 2.43
C ARG A 116 -14.58 10.91 1.92
N ALA A 117 -15.59 10.31 2.54
CA ALA A 117 -16.99 10.59 2.22
C ALA A 117 -17.27 12.10 2.27
N SER A 118 -16.77 12.83 3.27
CA SER A 118 -16.98 14.28 3.41
C SER A 118 -16.42 15.15 2.25
N MET A 119 -15.65 14.58 1.31
CA MET A 119 -15.05 15.31 0.19
C MET A 119 -15.95 15.35 -1.06
N PHE A 120 -17.27 15.19 -0.92
CA PHE A 120 -18.23 15.24 -2.05
C PHE A 120 -18.15 16.50 -2.92
N LEU A 121 -17.66 17.61 -2.35
CA LEU A 121 -17.53 18.90 -3.04
C LEU A 121 -16.28 18.98 -3.95
N GLY A 122 -15.52 17.90 -4.11
CA GLY A 122 -14.33 17.82 -4.96
C GLY A 122 -13.02 18.05 -4.21
N GLY A 123 -11.98 18.51 -4.92
CA GLY A 123 -10.62 18.69 -4.38
C GLY A 123 -9.72 17.47 -4.50
N TYR A 124 -10.17 16.44 -5.21
CA TYR A 124 -9.38 15.26 -5.57
C TYR A 124 -9.74 14.78 -6.99
N GLU A 125 -8.83 14.04 -7.61
CA GLU A 125 -9.04 13.37 -8.89
C GLU A 125 -8.83 11.86 -8.71
N GLN A 126 -9.75 11.06 -9.25
CA GLN A 126 -9.68 9.59 -9.23
C GLN A 126 -10.35 9.03 -10.49
N ASP A 127 -9.89 7.88 -10.96
CA ASP A 127 -10.57 7.10 -12.00
C ASP A 127 -10.59 5.61 -11.60
N VAL A 128 -11.58 5.25 -10.79
CA VAL A 128 -11.74 3.87 -10.29
C VAL A 128 -12.23 2.94 -11.41
N GLU A 129 -13.03 3.43 -12.35
CA GLU A 129 -13.72 2.62 -13.38
C GLU A 129 -12.82 2.21 -14.54
N TYR A 130 -11.86 3.06 -14.91
CA TYR A 130 -11.00 2.83 -16.07
C TYR A 130 -9.51 2.93 -15.75
N GLY A 131 -9.13 3.74 -14.75
CA GLY A 131 -7.72 3.99 -14.42
C GLY A 131 -6.96 4.65 -15.58
N ASN A 132 -7.58 5.61 -16.27
CA ASN A 132 -7.00 6.24 -17.44
C ASN A 132 -5.80 7.14 -17.08
N THR A 133 -4.61 6.69 -17.47
CA THR A 133 -3.36 7.42 -17.26
C THR A 133 -2.67 7.86 -18.56
N ALA A 134 -3.31 7.72 -19.72
CA ALA A 134 -2.66 7.94 -21.02
C ALA A 134 -2.17 9.40 -21.21
N HIS A 135 -2.79 10.34 -20.51
CA HIS A 135 -2.49 11.77 -20.56
C HIS A 135 -1.54 12.23 -19.43
N LEU A 136 -1.10 11.31 -18.56
CA LEU A 136 -0.25 11.63 -17.41
C LEU A 136 1.22 11.30 -17.71
N GLY A 137 2.12 12.16 -17.22
CA GLY A 137 3.56 11.92 -17.25
C GLY A 137 3.96 10.69 -16.42
N ASP A 138 5.11 10.12 -16.75
CA ASP A 138 5.69 9.01 -15.99
C ASP A 138 6.17 9.45 -14.60
N CYS A 139 6.28 8.47 -13.71
CA CYS A 139 6.91 8.68 -12.40
C CYS A 139 8.41 8.53 -12.59
N ASP A 140 9.18 9.62 -12.49
CA ASP A 140 10.60 9.46 -12.26
C ASP A 140 10.78 8.84 -10.87
N GLU A 141 11.48 7.70 -10.80
CA GLU A 141 12.02 7.27 -9.52
C GLU A 141 13.01 8.35 -9.10
N ILE A 142 12.65 9.11 -8.07
CA ILE A 142 13.65 9.78 -7.25
C ILE A 142 14.39 8.64 -6.54
N LEU A 143 15.32 8.01 -7.24
CA LEU A 143 16.41 7.31 -6.59
C LEU A 143 16.99 8.35 -5.62
N PRO A 144 17.09 8.07 -4.31
CA PRO A 144 17.92 8.89 -3.46
C PRO A 144 19.31 8.81 -4.09
N THR A 145 19.71 9.88 -4.79
CA THR A 145 21.10 10.06 -5.16
C THR A 145 21.84 10.10 -3.85
N THR A 146 22.44 8.97 -3.45
CA THR A 146 23.58 8.95 -2.56
C THR A 146 24.74 9.59 -3.32
N THR A 147 24.64 10.89 -3.57
CA THR A 147 25.80 11.76 -3.69
C THR A 147 26.22 12.11 -2.26
N THR A 148 26.78 11.12 -1.56
CA THR A 148 27.67 11.42 -0.45
C THR A 148 28.88 12.16 -1.04
N PRO A 149 29.23 13.37 -0.56
CA PRO A 149 30.50 13.99 -0.90
C PRO A 149 31.63 13.12 -0.33
N ASP A 150 32.71 12.99 -1.08
CA ASP A 150 33.97 12.33 -0.72
C ASP A 150 34.28 12.39 0.80
N TYR A 151 34.10 11.28 1.49
CA TYR A 151 34.83 11.03 2.74
C TYR A 151 36.07 10.20 2.36
N LYS A 152 37.23 10.85 2.31
CA LYS A 152 38.51 10.14 2.21
C LYS A 152 38.84 9.55 3.58
N ILE A 153 38.86 8.22 3.68
CA ILE A 153 39.59 7.53 4.74
C ILE A 153 40.51 6.51 4.07
N PHE A 154 41.79 6.85 4.00
CA PHE A 154 42.88 5.89 4.08
C PHE A 154 43.99 6.53 4.93
N GLY A 155 43.87 6.30 6.23
CA GLY A 155 45.00 6.31 7.14
C GLY A 155 45.81 5.04 6.93
N ASP A 156 47.11 5.26 6.78
CA ASP A 156 48.20 4.34 6.50
C ASP A 156 48.40 3.24 7.57
N PRO A 157 48.57 1.95 7.22
CA PRO A 157 49.02 0.92 8.15
C PRO A 157 50.54 0.77 8.12
N THR A 158 51.26 1.62 8.84
CA THR A 158 52.67 1.35 9.20
C THR A 158 53.01 1.75 10.65
N SER A 159 52.38 1.11 11.62
CA SER A 159 52.95 1.01 12.97
C SER A 159 53.74 -0.30 13.09
N GLY A 160 55.05 -0.22 12.86
CA GLY A 160 55.95 -1.37 12.95
C GLY A 160 57.40 -1.07 12.60
N VAL A 161 58.03 -0.09 13.27
CA VAL A 161 59.49 0.00 13.33
C VAL A 161 59.96 0.06 14.79
N ARG A 162 60.83 -0.89 15.08
CA ARG A 162 61.56 -1.26 16.29
C ARG A 162 62.28 -0.11 17.01
N TRP A 163 62.17 -0.08 18.34
CA TRP A 163 63.31 -0.17 19.28
C TRP A 163 62.91 -1.10 20.43
#